data_AF-A0A6A6WS35-F1
#
_entry.id   AF-A0A6A6WS35-F1
#
_cell.length_a   1.000
_cell.length_b   1.000
_cell.length_c   1.000
_cell.angle_alpha   90.00
_cell.angle_beta   90.00
_cell.angle_gamma   90.00
#
_symmetry.space_group_name_H-M   'P 1'
#
loop_
_entity.id
_entity.type
_entity.pdbx_description
1 polymer ?
#
loop_
_entity_poly.entity_id
_entity_poly.type
_entity_poly.pdbx_seq_one_letter_code
_entity_poly.pdbx_strand_id
1 'polypeptide(L)'
;MCDAIFTFGQSGNHFFQCPSRRDYTRLPNKLQKLLSTNQIRQIHHVTLGFENSFLITWRDRGGEDHIDSHNLPQELTHFLHATSPHNTPLRTIPSIRLTLGPYNTSFFAHDGSSYLWLNLPPRLLAALQSRITNNTWHDRPRIVALGCADDFVLVTAAHAAVWQLAHFRALDAMLGRAVARRGGVAEMRDVVLHAYRYQCFIARGADGALVFENLPEHEVEGLRGMVEPLV
;
A
#
# COMPACT_ATOMS: atom_id res chain seq x y z
N MET A 1 -2.35 -10.56 -15.05
CA MET A 1 -1.89 -11.17 -13.79
C MET A 1 -2.38 -10.24 -12.68
N CYS A 2 -3.19 -10.72 -11.74
CA CYS A 2 -3.68 -9.87 -10.65
C CYS A 2 -2.54 -9.66 -9.64
N ASP A 3 -2.28 -8.41 -9.27
CA ASP A 3 -1.35 -8.12 -8.20
C ASP A 3 -1.93 -8.56 -6.85
N ALA A 4 -1.05 -8.97 -5.94
CA ALA A 4 -1.41 -9.21 -4.56
C ALA A 4 -1.62 -7.87 -3.84
N ILE A 5 -2.63 -7.80 -2.98
CA ILE A 5 -2.97 -6.63 -2.18
C ILE A 5 -2.98 -7.06 -0.72
N PHE A 6 -2.21 -6.38 0.13
CA PHE A 6 -2.26 -6.55 1.57
C PHE A 6 -2.47 -5.19 2.21
N THR A 7 -3.41 -5.08 3.15
CA THR A 7 -3.60 -3.85 3.91
C THR A 7 -4.17 -4.14 5.29
N PHE A 8 -3.74 -3.34 6.25
CA PHE A 8 -4.19 -3.37 7.64
C PHE A 8 -4.93 -2.08 7.97
N GLY A 9 -6.00 -2.19 8.73
CA GLY A 9 -6.67 -1.08 9.40
C GLY A 9 -6.53 -1.16 10.91
N GLN A 10 -7.37 -0.43 11.62
CA GLN A 10 -7.45 -0.51 13.08
C GLN A 10 -8.25 -1.72 13.56
N SER A 11 -8.12 -2.07 14.85
CA SER A 11 -9.03 -3.03 15.52
C SER A 11 -9.10 -4.43 14.90
N GLY A 12 -8.02 -4.85 14.23
CA GLY A 12 -7.94 -6.14 13.52
C GLY A 12 -8.64 -6.13 12.17
N ASN A 13 -8.80 -4.97 11.54
CA ASN A 13 -9.31 -4.88 10.18
C ASN A 13 -8.18 -5.24 9.21
N HIS A 14 -8.46 -6.14 8.26
CA HIS A 14 -7.51 -6.43 7.19
C HIS A 14 -8.24 -6.73 5.88
N PHE A 15 -7.53 -6.51 4.79
CA PHE A 15 -7.92 -6.98 3.47
C PHE A 15 -6.70 -7.55 2.77
N PHE A 16 -6.77 -8.82 2.45
CA PHE A 16 -5.76 -9.55 1.70
C PHE A 16 -6.38 -10.12 0.42
N GLN A 17 -5.66 -10.00 -0.69
CA GLN A 17 -6.08 -10.55 -1.97
C GLN A 17 -4.87 -11.03 -2.76
N CYS A 18 -5.02 -12.17 -3.42
CA CYS A 18 -4.15 -12.67 -4.47
C CYS A 18 -5.02 -13.13 -5.66
N PRO A 19 -4.45 -13.59 -6.79
CA PRO A 19 -5.23 -13.93 -7.98
C PRO A 19 -6.40 -14.91 -7.77
N SER A 20 -6.25 -15.88 -6.87
CA SER A 20 -7.25 -16.93 -6.65
C SER A 20 -7.95 -16.86 -5.29
N ARG A 21 -7.52 -15.98 -4.39
CA ARG A 21 -8.06 -15.92 -3.03
C ARG A 21 -8.21 -14.49 -2.53
N ARG A 22 -9.23 -14.29 -1.70
CA ARG A 22 -9.47 -13.06 -0.96
C ARG A 22 -9.81 -13.43 0.47
N ASP A 23 -9.26 -12.70 1.42
CA ASP A 23 -9.54 -12.83 2.84
C ASP A 23 -9.65 -11.43 3.45
N TYR A 24 -10.68 -11.19 4.26
CA TYR A 24 -10.87 -9.91 4.91
C TYR A 24 -11.70 -10.07 6.17
N THR A 25 -11.47 -9.20 7.14
CA THR A 25 -12.29 -9.14 8.35
C THR A 25 -12.54 -7.70 8.77
N ARG A 26 -13.67 -7.49 9.45
CA ARG A 26 -14.04 -6.22 10.10
C ARG A 26 -13.92 -4.96 9.22
N LEU A 27 -14.16 -5.10 7.92
CA LEU A 27 -14.06 -3.97 6.99
C LEU A 27 -15.07 -2.85 7.32
N PRO A 28 -14.77 -1.59 6.97
CA PRO A 28 -15.75 -0.51 7.03
C PRO A 28 -17.06 -0.90 6.32
N ASN A 29 -18.21 -0.64 6.94
CA ASN A 29 -19.53 -1.08 6.46
C ASN A 29 -19.79 -0.72 4.97
N LYS A 30 -19.36 0.47 4.53
CA LYS A 30 -19.50 0.90 3.13
C LYS A 30 -18.68 0.00 2.19
N LEU A 31 -17.43 -0.30 2.55
CA LEU A 31 -16.57 -1.21 1.79
C LEU A 31 -17.13 -2.63 1.77
N GLN A 32 -17.60 -3.14 2.92
CA GLN A 32 -18.20 -4.47 3.00
C GLN A 32 -19.43 -4.59 2.09
N LYS A 33 -20.33 -3.59 2.11
CA LYS A 33 -21.51 -3.57 1.22
C LYS A 33 -21.10 -3.58 -0.25
N LEU A 34 -20.10 -2.79 -0.64
CA LEU A 34 -19.58 -2.74 -2.00
C LEU A 34 -19.02 -4.10 -2.43
N LEU A 35 -18.19 -4.73 -1.60
CA LEU A 35 -17.60 -6.06 -1.88
C LEU A 35 -18.64 -7.19 -1.95
N SER A 36 -19.78 -7.05 -1.30
CA SER A 36 -20.91 -7.99 -1.40
C SER A 36 -21.74 -7.82 -2.67
N THR A 37 -21.51 -6.76 -3.46
CA THR A 37 -22.20 -6.59 -4.74
C THR A 37 -21.57 -7.45 -5.83
N ASN A 38 -22.36 -7.78 -6.86
CA ASN A 38 -21.87 -8.44 -8.07
C ASN A 38 -21.29 -7.45 -9.10
N GLN A 39 -21.10 -6.17 -8.75
CA GLN A 39 -20.65 -5.15 -9.71
C GLN A 39 -19.15 -5.23 -9.96
N ILE A 40 -18.36 -5.63 -8.96
CA ILE A 40 -16.90 -5.66 -9.04
C ILE A 40 -16.44 -6.84 -9.90
N ARG A 41 -15.70 -6.54 -10.97
CA ARG A 41 -14.99 -7.53 -11.78
C ARG A 41 -13.55 -7.71 -11.30
N GLN A 42 -12.88 -6.60 -10.97
CA GLN A 42 -11.47 -6.60 -10.56
C GLN A 42 -11.24 -5.53 -9.50
N ILE A 43 -10.42 -5.84 -8.50
CA ILE A 43 -9.92 -4.86 -7.53
C ILE A 43 -8.48 -4.54 -7.90
N HIS A 44 -8.18 -3.25 -8.07
CA HIS A 44 -6.85 -2.77 -8.42
C HIS A 44 -6.01 -2.43 -7.19
N HIS A 45 -6.62 -1.80 -6.18
CA HIS A 45 -5.95 -1.42 -4.93
C HIS A 45 -6.96 -1.28 -3.79
N VAL A 46 -6.52 -1.59 -2.56
CA VAL A 46 -7.27 -1.30 -1.32
C VAL A 46 -6.30 -0.76 -0.28
N THR A 47 -6.71 0.33 0.41
CA THR A 47 -6.03 0.81 1.61
C THR A 47 -7.05 0.96 2.72
N LEU A 48 -6.75 0.39 3.88
CA LEU A 48 -7.48 0.64 5.13
C LEU A 48 -6.72 1.69 5.96
N GLY A 49 -7.46 2.58 6.61
CA GLY A 49 -6.91 3.67 7.42
C GLY A 49 -7.44 3.70 8.84
N PHE A 50 -7.45 4.89 9.42
CA PHE A 50 -8.00 5.18 10.74
C PHE A 50 -9.53 5.01 10.77
N GLU A 51 -10.06 4.39 11.83
CA GLU A 51 -11.49 4.10 12.00
C GLU A 51 -12.11 3.40 10.78
N ASN A 52 -13.09 4.05 10.14
CA ASN A 52 -13.82 3.55 8.97
C ASN A 52 -13.23 4.07 7.65
N SER A 53 -12.01 4.62 7.68
CA SER A 53 -11.37 5.18 6.51
C SER A 53 -10.88 4.10 5.55
N PHE A 54 -11.13 4.28 4.26
CA PHE A 54 -10.61 3.40 3.23
C PHE A 54 -10.51 4.09 1.87
N LEU A 55 -9.72 3.46 1.01
CA LEU A 55 -9.72 3.63 -0.44
C LEU A 55 -9.88 2.25 -1.08
N ILE A 56 -10.70 2.15 -2.12
CA ILE A 56 -10.70 1.04 -3.06
C ILE A 56 -10.75 1.59 -4.48
N THR A 57 -9.87 1.07 -5.34
CA THR A 57 -9.96 1.27 -6.79
C THR A 57 -10.26 -0.05 -7.45
N TRP A 58 -11.23 -0.05 -8.37
CA TRP A 58 -11.79 -1.29 -8.90
C TRP A 58 -12.34 -1.09 -10.31
N ARG A 59 -12.56 -2.20 -11.03
CA ARG A 59 -13.22 -2.24 -12.33
C ARG A 59 -14.54 -2.96 -12.22
N ASP A 60 -15.58 -2.39 -12.80
CA ASP A 60 -16.89 -3.04 -12.85
C ASP A 60 -16.99 -4.11 -13.95
N ARG A 61 -18.15 -4.77 -14.05
CA ARG A 61 -18.42 -5.75 -15.11
C ARG A 61 -18.56 -5.15 -16.51
N GLY A 62 -18.90 -3.87 -16.61
CA GLY A 62 -18.94 -3.11 -17.87
C GLY A 62 -17.53 -2.77 -18.39
N GLY A 63 -16.52 -2.84 -17.54
CA GLY A 63 -15.14 -2.51 -17.87
C GLY A 63 -14.71 -1.11 -17.42
N GLU A 64 -15.59 -0.36 -16.75
CA GLU A 64 -15.30 0.99 -16.27
C GLU A 64 -14.55 0.92 -14.93
N ASP A 65 -13.57 1.80 -14.77
CA ASP A 65 -12.75 1.91 -13.56
C ASP A 65 -13.35 2.95 -12.59
N HIS A 66 -13.42 2.58 -11.31
CA HIS A 66 -14.09 3.34 -10.26
C HIS A 66 -13.16 3.58 -9.06
N ILE A 67 -13.42 4.67 -8.34
CA ILE A 67 -12.82 5.00 -7.05
C ILE A 67 -13.93 5.12 -6.02
N ASP A 68 -13.86 4.31 -4.96
CA ASP A 68 -14.67 4.49 -3.76
C ASP A 68 -13.75 4.77 -2.57
N SER A 69 -14.13 5.77 -1.77
CA SER A 69 -13.40 6.14 -0.56
C SER A 69 -14.33 6.58 0.56
N HIS A 70 -13.79 6.67 1.78
CA HIS A 70 -14.46 7.23 2.94
C HIS A 70 -13.43 7.76 3.95
N ASN A 71 -13.75 8.88 4.60
CA ASN A 71 -12.94 9.51 5.67
C ASN A 71 -11.45 9.62 5.36
N LEU A 72 -11.09 10.01 4.14
CA LEU A 72 -9.72 10.34 3.75
C LEU A 72 -9.46 11.85 3.94
N PRO A 73 -8.19 12.27 4.13
CA PRO A 73 -7.82 13.68 4.11
C PRO A 73 -8.34 14.40 2.86
N GLN A 74 -8.69 15.69 3.00
CA GLN A 74 -9.31 16.45 1.93
C GLN A 74 -8.39 16.61 0.72
N GLU A 75 -7.10 16.88 0.96
CA GLU A 75 -6.07 17.00 -0.06
C GLU A 75 -5.94 15.72 -0.88
N LEU A 76 -6.00 14.57 -0.21
CA LEU A 76 -5.97 13.27 -0.86
C LEU A 76 -7.23 13.03 -1.70
N THR A 77 -8.40 13.39 -1.18
CA THR A 77 -9.67 13.27 -1.91
C THR A 77 -9.66 14.13 -3.17
N HIS A 78 -9.18 15.37 -3.07
CA HIS A 78 -9.04 16.26 -4.24
C HIS A 78 -8.06 15.69 -5.28
N PHE A 79 -6.95 15.10 -4.85
CA PHE A 79 -6.00 14.45 -5.76
C PHE A 79 -6.61 13.24 -6.48
N LEU A 80 -7.32 12.37 -5.76
CA LEU A 80 -7.94 11.16 -6.29
C LEU A 80 -9.04 11.47 -7.33
N HIS A 81 -9.82 12.53 -7.11
CA HIS A 81 -10.95 12.91 -7.96
C HIS A 81 -10.64 14.12 -8.87
N ALA A 82 -9.37 14.45 -9.07
CA ALA A 82 -8.98 15.59 -9.90
C ALA A 82 -9.42 15.38 -11.36
N THR A 83 -10.09 16.38 -11.94
CA THR A 83 -10.54 16.39 -13.33
C THR A 83 -9.91 17.53 -14.11
N SER A 84 -9.80 17.37 -15.43
CA SER A 84 -9.43 18.46 -16.34
C SER A 84 -10.55 19.51 -16.42
N PRO A 85 -10.31 20.67 -17.04
CA PRO A 85 -11.37 21.65 -17.36
C PRO A 85 -12.51 21.08 -18.21
N HIS A 86 -12.28 19.96 -18.92
CA HIS A 86 -13.28 19.26 -19.71
C HIS A 86 -13.98 18.13 -18.94
N ASN A 87 -13.87 18.11 -17.61
CA ASN A 87 -14.44 17.10 -16.73
C ASN A 87 -13.93 15.66 -17.00
N THR A 88 -12.72 15.53 -17.57
CA THR A 88 -12.08 14.21 -17.77
C THR A 88 -11.23 13.86 -16.55
N PRO A 89 -11.30 12.62 -16.02
CA PRO A 89 -10.44 12.21 -14.91
C PRO A 89 -8.95 12.38 -15.25
N LEU A 90 -8.18 12.99 -14.34
CA LEU A 90 -6.73 13.15 -14.52
C LEU A 90 -5.94 11.94 -14.01
N ARG A 91 -6.56 11.09 -13.18
CA ARG A 91 -5.89 9.95 -12.55
C ARG A 91 -5.98 8.70 -13.40
N THR A 92 -4.91 7.91 -13.40
CA THR A 92 -4.94 6.53 -13.93
C THR A 92 -5.41 5.57 -12.83
N ILE A 93 -6.71 5.31 -12.75
CA ILE A 93 -7.34 4.59 -11.64
C ILE A 93 -6.68 3.24 -11.31
N PRO A 94 -6.36 2.35 -12.28
CA PRO A 94 -5.72 1.07 -11.98
C PRO A 94 -4.32 1.19 -11.35
N SER A 95 -3.65 2.31 -11.61
CA SER A 95 -2.29 2.59 -11.14
C SER A 95 -2.25 3.34 -9.81
N ILE A 96 -3.41 3.74 -9.27
CA ILE A 96 -3.47 4.43 -7.98
C ILE A 96 -2.96 3.50 -6.89
N ARG A 97 -2.01 3.99 -6.10
CA ARG A 97 -1.53 3.38 -4.87
C ARG A 97 -1.55 4.42 -3.76
N LEU A 98 -1.91 3.96 -2.57
CA LEU A 98 -2.02 4.79 -1.37
C LEU A 98 -1.47 4.04 -0.16
N THR A 99 -0.60 4.71 0.57
CA THR A 99 -0.14 4.29 1.90
C THR A 99 -0.54 5.35 2.90
N LEU A 100 -1.24 4.94 3.97
CA LEU A 100 -1.66 5.79 5.07
C LEU A 100 -0.79 5.49 6.29
N GLY A 101 -0.31 6.53 6.96
CA GLY A 101 0.26 6.43 8.28
C GLY A 101 -0.81 6.42 9.38
N PRO A 102 -0.40 6.39 10.65
CA PRO A 102 -1.32 6.38 11.80
C PRO A 102 -2.27 7.58 11.75
N TYR A 103 -3.51 7.37 12.18
CA TYR A 103 -4.55 8.42 12.26
C TYR A 103 -4.85 9.15 10.93
N ASN A 104 -4.41 8.60 9.78
CA ASN A 104 -4.45 9.26 8.48
C ASN A 104 -3.72 10.62 8.44
N THR A 105 -2.86 10.93 9.41
CA THR A 105 -2.20 12.25 9.50
C THR A 105 -1.03 12.38 8.53
N SER A 106 -0.47 11.26 8.07
CA SER A 106 0.53 11.20 7.01
C SER A 106 0.11 10.23 5.92
N PHE A 107 0.49 10.51 4.67
CA PHE A 107 0.20 9.62 3.56
C PHE A 107 1.16 9.83 2.38
N PHE A 108 1.25 8.81 1.55
CA PHE A 108 1.90 8.85 0.23
C PHE A 108 0.98 8.20 -0.80
N ALA A 109 0.67 8.92 -1.87
CA ALA A 109 -0.20 8.48 -2.94
C ALA A 109 0.41 8.77 -4.31
N HIS A 110 0.18 7.89 -5.28
CA HIS A 110 0.56 8.12 -6.67
C HIS A 110 -0.31 7.33 -7.63
N ASP A 111 -0.34 7.75 -8.89
CA ASP A 111 -0.90 6.97 -10.01
C ASP A 111 0.17 6.54 -11.03
N GLY A 112 1.44 6.66 -10.65
CA GLY A 112 2.61 6.37 -11.48
C GLY A 112 3.10 7.57 -12.29
N SER A 113 2.22 8.52 -12.58
CA SER A 113 2.54 9.77 -13.29
C SER A 113 2.63 10.97 -12.34
N SER A 114 1.73 11.03 -11.37
CA SER A 114 1.59 12.11 -10.40
C SER A 114 1.67 11.55 -8.99
N TYR A 115 2.18 12.37 -8.07
CA TYR A 115 2.49 12.00 -6.70
C TYR A 115 1.95 13.07 -5.77
N LEU A 116 1.38 12.65 -4.64
CA LEU A 116 0.98 13.53 -3.56
C LEU A 116 1.42 12.88 -2.24
N TRP A 117 1.96 13.67 -1.34
CA TRP A 117 2.27 13.23 0.01
C TRP A 117 2.05 14.37 1.01
N LEU A 118 1.80 13.99 2.26
CA LEU A 118 1.61 14.93 3.37
C LEU A 118 2.22 14.35 4.64
N ASN A 119 2.85 15.22 5.44
CA ASN A 119 3.37 14.93 6.78
C ASN A 119 4.22 13.65 6.87
N LEU A 120 5.04 13.38 5.87
CA LEU A 120 5.92 12.20 5.87
C LEU A 120 7.02 12.33 6.94
N PRO A 121 7.52 11.22 7.49
CA PRO A 121 8.70 11.22 8.35
C PRO A 121 9.85 12.01 7.71
N PRO A 122 10.58 12.88 8.45
CA PRO A 122 11.55 13.80 7.87
C PRO A 122 12.63 13.11 7.01
N ARG A 123 13.10 11.93 7.44
CA ARG A 123 14.08 11.14 6.67
C ARG A 123 13.50 10.57 5.37
N LEU A 124 12.22 10.17 5.37
CA LEU A 124 11.53 9.74 4.16
C LEU A 124 11.36 10.93 3.20
N LEU A 125 10.90 12.07 3.71
CA LEU A 125 10.74 13.29 2.91
C LEU A 125 12.05 13.70 2.24
N ALA A 126 13.15 13.75 3.00
CA ALA A 126 14.48 14.07 2.46
C ALA A 126 14.93 13.06 1.39
N ALA A 127 14.66 11.77 1.60
CA ALA A 127 14.98 10.72 0.63
C ALA A 127 14.15 10.84 -0.66
N LEU A 128 12.87 11.25 -0.58
CA LEU A 128 12.05 11.50 -1.77
C LEU A 128 12.54 12.76 -2.51
N GLN A 129 12.79 13.85 -1.78
CA GLN A 129 13.22 15.12 -2.37
C GLN A 129 14.58 15.02 -3.05
N SER A 130 15.53 14.25 -2.49
CA SER A 130 16.83 14.05 -3.13
C SER A 130 16.76 13.31 -4.47
N ARG A 131 15.60 12.70 -4.79
CA ARG A 131 15.33 11.97 -6.04
C ARG A 131 14.56 12.79 -7.08
N ILE A 132 14.30 14.05 -6.76
CA ILE A 132 13.57 14.99 -7.62
C ILE A 132 14.53 16.13 -7.98
N THR A 133 14.63 16.43 -9.26
CA THR A 133 15.41 17.57 -9.76
C THR A 133 14.57 18.29 -10.80
N ASN A 134 14.40 19.61 -10.65
CA ASN A 134 13.54 20.41 -11.54
C ASN A 134 12.14 19.79 -11.71
N ASN A 135 11.51 19.38 -10.60
CA ASN A 135 10.21 18.71 -10.56
C ASN A 135 10.12 17.39 -11.34
N THR A 136 11.26 16.80 -11.70
CA THR A 136 11.34 15.53 -12.43
C THR A 136 11.98 14.47 -11.56
N TRP A 137 11.35 13.29 -11.48
CA TRP A 137 11.94 12.12 -10.83
C TRP A 137 13.08 11.56 -11.66
N HIS A 138 14.28 11.47 -11.09
CA HIS A 138 15.36 10.68 -11.69
C HIS A 138 15.42 9.24 -11.13
N ASP A 139 14.78 9.00 -9.98
CA ASP A 139 14.57 7.67 -9.42
C ASP A 139 13.22 7.60 -8.69
N ARG A 140 12.24 6.89 -9.28
CA ARG A 140 10.85 6.91 -8.79
C ARG A 140 10.66 5.96 -7.60
N PRO A 141 9.80 6.31 -6.63
CA PRO A 141 9.37 5.38 -5.59
C PRO A 141 8.64 4.19 -6.21
N ARG A 142 8.96 2.99 -5.71
CA ARG A 142 8.35 1.72 -6.12
C ARG A 142 7.59 1.07 -4.97
N ILE A 143 8.15 1.13 -3.77
CA ILE A 143 7.51 0.71 -2.52
C ILE A 143 7.62 1.87 -1.55
N VAL A 144 6.50 2.30 -0.97
CA VAL A 144 6.45 3.22 0.15
C VAL A 144 5.52 2.65 1.20
N ALA A 145 6.07 2.29 2.35
CA ALA A 145 5.32 1.77 3.49
C ALA A 145 5.47 2.73 4.67
N LEU A 146 4.35 3.07 5.32
CA LEU A 146 4.32 3.91 6.51
C LEU A 146 3.83 3.08 7.68
N GLY A 147 4.62 3.04 8.74
CA GLY A 147 4.32 2.35 9.98
C GLY A 147 3.98 3.32 11.11
N CYS A 148 3.98 2.80 12.32
CA CYS A 148 3.86 3.59 13.54
C CYS A 148 5.13 4.42 13.82
N ALA A 149 4.98 5.51 14.58
CA ALA A 149 6.10 6.23 15.22
C ALA A 149 7.27 6.54 14.26
N ASP A 150 6.95 7.14 13.11
CA ASP A 150 7.90 7.52 12.04
C ASP A 150 8.64 6.37 11.36
N ASP A 151 8.25 5.11 11.57
CA ASP A 151 8.81 4.00 10.82
C ASP A 151 8.31 4.00 9.38
N PHE A 152 9.22 3.72 8.45
CA PHE A 152 8.92 3.68 7.03
C PHE A 152 9.88 2.79 6.25
N VAL A 153 9.44 2.39 5.06
CA VAL A 153 10.28 1.79 4.02
C VAL A 153 10.08 2.57 2.72
N LEU A 154 11.18 2.94 2.07
CA LEU A 154 11.23 3.41 0.69
C LEU A 154 12.11 2.46 -0.11
N VAL A 155 11.57 1.88 -1.17
CA VAL A 155 12.34 1.21 -2.23
C VAL A 155 12.03 1.88 -3.55
N THR A 156 13.05 2.11 -4.37
CA THR A 156 12.89 2.82 -5.65
C THR A 156 12.98 1.91 -6.87
N ALA A 157 12.73 2.49 -8.04
CA ALA A 157 12.85 1.83 -9.34
C ALA A 157 14.30 1.41 -9.63
N ALA A 158 15.29 2.22 -9.24
CA ALA A 158 16.71 1.87 -9.31
C ALA A 158 17.18 0.93 -8.18
N HIS A 159 16.25 0.36 -7.41
CA HIS A 159 16.52 -0.57 -6.31
C HIS A 159 17.34 0.03 -5.15
N ALA A 160 17.33 1.36 -5.00
CA ALA A 160 17.80 1.97 -3.78
C ALA A 160 16.77 1.76 -2.66
N ALA A 161 17.24 1.48 -1.44
CA ALA A 161 16.39 1.33 -0.26
C ALA A 161 16.80 2.33 0.82
N VAL A 162 15.82 2.98 1.44
CA VAL A 162 15.98 3.86 2.61
C VAL A 162 14.87 3.49 3.59
N TRP A 163 15.21 3.27 4.84
CA TRP A 163 14.21 2.90 5.85
C TRP A 163 14.57 3.43 7.24
N GLN A 164 13.56 3.46 8.09
CA GLN A 164 13.67 3.61 9.54
C GLN A 164 12.65 2.64 10.14
N LEU A 165 13.12 1.68 10.93
CA LEU A 165 12.30 0.56 11.40
C LEU A 165 12.60 0.24 12.88
N ALA A 166 12.57 1.27 13.73
CA ALA A 166 12.82 1.14 15.15
C ALA A 166 11.88 0.13 15.83
N HIS A 167 10.64 0.02 15.35
CA HIS A 167 9.61 -0.87 15.88
C HIS A 167 9.35 -2.11 15.02
N PHE A 168 10.16 -2.36 13.97
CA PHE A 168 10.04 -3.52 13.07
C PHE A 168 11.41 -4.18 12.89
N ARG A 169 11.94 -4.76 13.97
CA ARG A 169 13.34 -5.22 14.06
C ARG A 169 13.64 -6.36 13.09
N ALA A 170 12.70 -7.28 12.93
CA ALA A 170 12.90 -8.39 11.99
C ALA A 170 12.93 -7.92 10.54
N LEU A 171 12.07 -6.96 10.19
CA LEU A 171 12.08 -6.33 8.87
C LEU A 171 13.35 -5.50 8.66
N ASP A 172 13.81 -4.77 9.66
CA ASP A 172 15.08 -4.03 9.64
C ASP A 172 16.26 -4.95 9.32
N ALA A 173 16.36 -6.07 10.05
CA ALA A 173 17.38 -7.08 9.81
C ALA A 173 17.26 -7.73 8.42
N MET A 174 16.02 -7.97 7.96
CA MET A 174 15.76 -8.51 6.62
C MET A 174 16.22 -7.55 5.51
N LEU A 175 15.89 -6.25 5.62
CA LEU A 175 16.32 -5.22 4.67
C LEU A 175 17.83 -5.04 4.68
N GLY A 176 18.46 -5.06 5.86
CA GLY A 176 19.92 -5.02 5.98
C GLY A 176 20.60 -6.17 5.22
N ARG A 177 20.07 -7.40 5.34
CA ARG A 177 20.54 -8.56 4.55
C ARG A 177 20.25 -8.41 3.06
N ALA A 178 19.08 -7.89 2.69
CA ALA A 178 18.68 -7.70 1.30
C ALA A 178 19.57 -6.68 0.57
N VAL A 179 20.03 -5.63 1.26
CA VAL A 179 20.99 -4.66 0.72
C VAL A 179 22.39 -5.26 0.60
N ALA A 180 22.81 -6.11 1.53
CA ALA A 180 24.11 -6.79 1.47
C ALA A 180 24.19 -7.84 0.35
N ARG A 181 23.05 -8.43 -0.04
CA ARG A 181 22.96 -9.41 -1.13
C ARG A 181 22.78 -8.72 -2.47
N ARG A 182 23.59 -9.10 -3.47
CA ARG A 182 23.42 -8.64 -4.85
C ARG A 182 22.00 -8.95 -5.35
N GLY A 183 21.26 -7.90 -5.71
CA GLY A 183 19.88 -8.02 -6.22
C GLY A 183 18.79 -8.21 -5.16
N GLY A 184 19.12 -8.29 -3.86
CA GLY A 184 18.12 -8.59 -2.83
C GLY A 184 17.00 -7.56 -2.74
N VAL A 185 17.31 -6.26 -2.85
CA VAL A 185 16.29 -5.19 -2.88
C VAL A 185 15.45 -5.22 -4.17
N ALA A 186 16.05 -5.65 -5.29
CA ALA A 186 15.34 -5.74 -6.56
C ALA A 186 14.26 -6.83 -6.55
N GLU A 187 14.51 -7.91 -5.81
CA GLU A 187 13.56 -9.02 -5.64
C GLU A 187 12.37 -8.66 -4.76
N MET A 188 12.45 -7.62 -3.91
CA MET A 188 11.30 -7.22 -3.10
C MET A 188 10.18 -6.68 -3.98
N ARG A 189 8.95 -7.14 -3.84
CA ARG A 189 7.79 -6.66 -4.60
C ARG A 189 6.89 -5.74 -3.80
N ASP A 190 6.71 -6.03 -2.52
CA ASP A 190 5.81 -5.27 -1.66
C ASP A 190 6.26 -5.32 -0.21
N VAL A 191 5.94 -4.27 0.54
CA VAL A 191 6.11 -4.18 1.99
C VAL A 191 4.93 -3.39 2.56
N VAL A 192 4.25 -3.98 3.54
CA VAL A 192 3.14 -3.37 4.24
C VAL A 192 3.46 -3.37 5.72
N LEU A 193 3.48 -2.18 6.31
CA LEU A 193 3.64 -1.98 7.75
C LEU A 193 2.27 -1.77 8.39
N HIS A 194 2.04 -2.38 9.53
CA HIS A 194 0.83 -2.11 10.31
C HIS A 194 0.99 -0.80 11.08
N ALA A 195 0.24 0.24 10.70
CA ALA A 195 0.36 1.58 11.29
C ALA A 195 0.01 1.62 12.81
N TYR A 196 -0.73 0.64 13.31
CA TYR A 196 -1.21 0.60 14.71
C TYR A 196 -0.67 -0.56 15.57
N ARG A 197 0.22 -1.40 15.04
CA ARG A 197 0.73 -2.59 15.75
C ARG A 197 2.20 -2.79 15.45
N TYR A 198 3.04 -2.65 16.48
CA TYR A 198 4.48 -2.76 16.34
C TYR A 198 4.88 -4.17 15.90
N GLN A 199 5.98 -4.31 15.17
CA GLN A 199 6.46 -5.58 14.59
C GLN A 199 5.50 -6.27 13.61
N CYS A 200 4.29 -5.74 13.37
CA CYS A 200 3.32 -6.35 12.47
C CYS A 200 3.54 -5.87 11.03
N PHE A 201 4.01 -6.76 10.17
CA PHE A 201 4.28 -6.43 8.77
C PHE A 201 4.07 -7.62 7.85
N ILE A 202 3.94 -7.34 6.56
CA ILE A 202 4.03 -8.31 5.47
C ILE A 202 5.04 -7.78 4.46
N ALA A 203 5.97 -8.63 4.03
CA ALA A 203 6.88 -8.36 2.93
C ALA A 203 6.77 -9.49 1.90
N ARG A 204 6.76 -9.13 0.62
CA ARG A 204 6.61 -10.07 -0.50
C ARG A 204 7.81 -10.02 -1.44
N GLY A 205 8.35 -11.19 -1.78
CA GLY A 205 9.39 -11.38 -2.79
C GLY A 205 8.83 -11.52 -4.21
N ALA A 206 9.74 -11.48 -5.20
CA ALA A 206 9.42 -11.66 -6.62
C ALA A 206 9.08 -13.11 -6.98
N ASP A 207 9.51 -14.05 -6.14
CA ASP A 207 9.24 -15.48 -6.18
C ASP A 207 7.92 -15.86 -5.49
N GLY A 208 7.13 -14.88 -5.06
CA GLY A 208 5.89 -15.11 -4.31
C GLY A 208 6.08 -15.35 -2.82
N ALA A 209 7.33 -15.44 -2.33
CA ALA A 209 7.60 -15.68 -0.91
C ALA A 209 7.03 -14.55 -0.05
N LEU A 210 6.32 -14.94 1.03
CA LEU A 210 5.80 -14.02 2.04
C LEU A 210 6.60 -14.16 3.33
N VAL A 211 7.09 -13.02 3.83
CA VAL A 211 7.71 -12.89 5.15
C VAL A 211 6.82 -11.96 5.97
N PHE A 212 6.41 -12.40 7.15
CA PHE A 212 5.54 -11.63 8.03
C PHE A 212 5.85 -11.92 9.48
N GLU A 213 5.51 -10.98 10.36
CA GLU A 213 5.70 -11.13 11.81
C GLU A 213 4.56 -10.46 12.57
N ASN A 214 4.33 -10.92 13.81
CA ASN A 214 3.35 -10.37 14.76
C ASN A 214 1.93 -10.13 14.22
N LEU A 215 1.50 -10.92 13.23
CA LEU A 215 0.10 -10.97 12.80
C LEU A 215 -0.75 -11.71 13.85
N PRO A 216 -1.96 -11.22 14.15
CA PRO A 216 -2.99 -12.02 14.82
C PRO A 216 -3.22 -13.38 14.14
N GLU A 217 -3.58 -14.39 14.93
CA GLU A 217 -3.74 -15.77 14.44
C GLU A 217 -4.72 -15.88 13.25
N HIS A 218 -5.86 -15.17 13.31
CA HIS A 218 -6.84 -15.15 12.22
C HIS A 218 -6.30 -14.50 10.93
N GLU A 219 -5.37 -13.55 11.02
CA GLU A 219 -4.71 -12.95 9.86
C GLU A 219 -3.64 -13.91 9.28
N VAL A 220 -2.96 -14.68 10.15
CA VAL A 220 -1.98 -15.70 9.74
C VAL A 220 -2.65 -16.80 8.90
N GLU A 221 -3.83 -17.26 9.29
CA GLU A 221 -4.59 -18.25 8.52
C GLU A 221 -4.97 -17.74 7.13
N GLY A 222 -5.47 -16.50 7.06
CA GLY A 222 -5.77 -15.82 5.80
C GLY A 222 -4.55 -15.75 4.89
N LEU A 223 -3.39 -15.35 5.44
CA LEU A 223 -2.15 -15.18 4.68
C LEU A 223 -1.52 -16.51 4.24
N ARG A 224 -1.52 -17.54 5.10
CA ARG A 224 -1.06 -18.90 4.75
C ARG A 224 -1.83 -19.45 3.55
N GLY A 225 -3.12 -19.16 3.52
CA GLY A 225 -4.00 -19.47 2.41
C GLY A 225 -3.64 -18.82 1.07
N MET A 226 -2.76 -17.82 1.07
CA MET A 226 -2.33 -17.06 -0.11
C MET A 226 -0.93 -17.43 -0.60
N VAL A 227 -0.17 -18.26 0.11
CA VAL A 227 1.20 -18.61 -0.29
C VAL A 227 1.19 -19.41 -1.60
N GLU A 228 0.37 -20.46 -1.72
CA GLU A 228 0.31 -21.28 -2.95
C GLU A 228 -0.09 -20.47 -4.20
N PRO A 229 -1.09 -19.57 -4.16
CA PRO A 229 -1.45 -18.75 -5.32
C PRO A 229 -0.47 -17.66 -5.76
N LEU A 230 0.58 -17.39 -4.99
CA LEU A 230 1.53 -16.30 -5.26
C LEU A 230 2.78 -16.76 -6.01
N VAL A 231 2.98 -18.08 -6.15
CA VAL A 231 4.08 -18.73 -6.87
C VAL A 231 3.74 -18.89 -8.35
#